data_AF-A0A1X7UPD9-F1
#
_entry.id   AF-A0A1X7UPD9-F1
#
_cell.length_a   1.000
_cell.length_b   1.000
_cell.length_c   1.000
_cell.angle_alpha   90.00
_cell.angle_beta   90.00
_cell.angle_gamma   90.00
#
_symmetry.space_group_name_H-M   'P 1'
#
loop_
_entity.id
_entity.type
_entity.pdbx_description
1 polymer ?
#
loop_
_entity_poly.entity_id
_entity_poly.type
_entity_poly.pdbx_seq_one_letter_code
_entity_poly.pdbx_strand_id
1 'polypeptide(L)'
;MRRVRQVANGLSHALVLTETGLVYSLGLGSHGQLGLGDLESRSSLSLIEGIAGIKIKMISCGSWHCLVASESGDMYSWGWNRHSQLGHSPTHSIVPDPTLIEEGVGEDQWVVYVSCGSRHSACITKEKGCYVWGWNGYGQLAQPSSSLISNVIPMLLASYPVHHVECTHWSAIVLS
;
A
#
# COMPACT_ATOMS: atom_id res chain seq x y z
N MET A 1 20.62 6.47 18.26
CA MET A 1 20.58 6.00 16.87
C MET A 1 19.16 5.50 16.59
N ARG A 2 18.47 5.99 15.56
CA ARG A 2 17.16 5.44 15.16
C ARG A 2 17.43 4.16 14.38
N ARG A 3 17.10 3.00 14.95
CA ARG A 3 17.33 1.68 14.31
C ARG A 3 16.29 1.47 13.21
N VAL A 4 16.74 0.98 12.05
CA VAL A 4 15.87 0.61 10.93
C VAL A 4 15.28 -0.77 11.19
N ARG A 5 13.95 -0.88 11.02
CA ARG A 5 13.17 -2.11 11.17
C ARG A 5 12.90 -2.76 9.81
N GLN A 6 12.49 -1.97 8.81
CA GLN A 6 12.13 -2.45 7.48
C GLN A 6 12.49 -1.39 6.43
N VAL A 7 12.81 -1.85 5.21
CA VAL A 7 12.94 -1.01 4.02
C VAL A 7 12.04 -1.60 2.94
N ALA A 8 11.31 -0.76 2.22
CA ALA A 8 10.53 -1.14 1.05
C ALA A 8 11.01 -0.31 -0.15
N ASN A 9 11.22 -0.96 -1.29
CA ASN A 9 11.67 -0.29 -2.52
C ASN A 9 10.54 -0.35 -3.55
N GLY A 10 10.19 0.81 -4.09
CA GLY A 10 9.43 0.91 -5.33
C GLY A 10 10.36 0.98 -6.54
N LEU A 11 9.82 1.41 -7.69
CA LEU A 11 10.59 1.48 -8.94
C LEU A 11 11.74 2.50 -8.89
N SER A 12 11.52 3.65 -8.25
CA SER A 12 12.50 4.75 -8.16
C SER A 12 12.38 5.55 -6.86
N HIS A 13 11.78 4.95 -5.83
CA HIS A 13 11.64 5.52 -4.51
C HIS A 13 11.74 4.40 -3.47
N ALA A 14 11.98 4.77 -2.22
CA ALA A 14 11.98 3.80 -1.12
C ALA A 14 11.35 4.40 0.13
N LEU A 15 10.82 3.52 0.97
CA LEU A 15 10.38 3.80 2.32
C LEU A 15 11.30 3.12 3.33
N VAL A 16 11.56 3.79 4.43
CA VAL A 16 12.33 3.27 5.56
C VAL A 16 11.50 3.39 6.82
N LEU A 17 11.21 2.24 7.43
CA LEU A 17 10.52 2.14 8.71
C LEU A 17 11.54 1.97 9.84
N THR A 18 11.38 2.77 10.87
CA THR A 18 12.20 2.69 12.10
C THR A 18 11.53 1.83 13.17
N GLU A 19 12.30 1.36 14.16
CA GLU A 19 11.77 0.62 15.31
C GLU A 19 10.80 1.44 16.18
N THR A 20 10.83 2.77 16.07
CA THR A 20 9.89 3.66 16.78
C THR A 20 8.57 3.87 16.02
N GLY A 21 8.41 3.25 14.84
CA GLY A 21 7.21 3.38 14.02
C GLY A 21 7.18 4.58 13.08
N LEU A 22 8.27 5.36 12.97
CA LEU A 22 8.37 6.47 12.03
C LEU A 22 8.76 5.98 10.64
N VAL A 23 8.18 6.59 9.61
CA VAL A 23 8.44 6.29 8.19
C VAL A 23 9.13 7.46 7.51
N TYR A 24 10.18 7.14 6.75
CA TYR A 24 10.91 8.09 5.92
C TYR A 24 10.81 7.69 4.46
N SER A 25 10.86 8.66 3.57
CA SER A 25 10.89 8.44 2.12
C SER A 25 12.09 9.12 1.47
N LEU A 26 12.52 8.57 0.34
CA LEU A 26 13.51 9.15 -0.56
C LEU A 26 13.34 8.64 -1.99
N GLY A 27 13.89 9.37 -2.96
CA GLY A 27 13.87 9.06 -4.39
C GLY A 27 12.99 10.01 -5.20
N LEU A 28 12.40 9.48 -6.26
CA LEU A 28 11.52 10.22 -7.17
C LEU A 28 10.18 10.56 -6.49
N GLY A 29 9.76 11.83 -6.58
CA GLY A 29 8.49 12.32 -6.01
C GLY A 29 7.41 12.72 -7.01
N SER A 30 7.68 12.63 -8.32
CA SER A 30 6.84 13.22 -9.38
C SER A 30 5.40 12.70 -9.46
N HIS A 31 5.07 11.62 -8.75
CA HIS A 31 3.72 11.04 -8.66
C HIS A 31 3.20 11.00 -7.22
N GLY A 32 3.75 11.82 -6.32
CA GLY A 32 3.36 11.90 -4.91
C GLY A 32 3.80 10.70 -4.07
N GLN A 33 4.58 9.76 -4.61
CA GLN A 33 4.93 8.49 -3.96
C GLN A 33 5.82 8.64 -2.72
N LEU A 34 6.33 9.85 -2.44
CA LEU A 34 7.10 10.13 -1.22
C LEU A 34 6.21 10.46 -0.01
N GLY A 35 4.93 10.77 -0.19
CA GLY A 35 4.02 11.05 0.94
C GLY A 35 4.28 12.40 1.64
N LEU A 36 4.98 13.33 0.99
CA LEU A 36 5.44 14.59 1.61
C LEU A 36 4.50 15.78 1.36
N GLY A 37 3.33 15.56 0.76
CA GLY A 37 2.40 16.63 0.38
C GLY A 37 2.82 17.44 -0.85
N ASP A 38 3.89 17.02 -1.54
CA ASP A 38 4.38 17.62 -2.77
C ASP A 38 4.81 16.56 -3.80
N LEU A 39 5.23 17.03 -4.99
CA LEU A 39 5.69 16.19 -6.10
C LEU A 39 7.21 16.25 -6.30
N GLU A 40 7.94 16.80 -5.34
CA GLU A 40 9.37 17.08 -5.45
C GLU A 40 10.20 15.84 -5.08
N SER A 41 11.31 15.62 -5.79
CA SER A 41 12.19 14.48 -5.51
C SER A 41 13.12 14.76 -4.35
N ARG A 42 13.45 13.75 -3.54
CA ARG A 42 14.36 13.88 -2.39
C ARG A 42 15.52 12.92 -2.52
N SER A 43 16.76 13.43 -2.47
CA SER A 43 17.97 12.60 -2.46
C SER A 43 18.38 12.14 -1.06
N SER A 44 17.68 12.59 -0.02
CA SER A 44 17.91 12.25 1.39
C SER A 44 16.62 11.78 2.07
N LEU A 45 16.76 10.98 3.12
CA LEU A 45 15.64 10.53 3.96
C LEU A 45 14.87 11.74 4.50
N SER A 46 13.58 11.78 4.20
CA SER A 46 12.65 12.82 4.64
C SER A 46 11.54 12.18 5.45
N LEU A 47 11.21 12.76 6.62
CA LEU A 47 10.15 12.24 7.48
C LEU A 47 8.78 12.50 6.82
N ILE A 48 7.92 11.48 6.82
CA ILE A 48 6.53 11.62 6.36
C ILE A 48 5.69 12.15 7.52
N GLU A 49 5.62 13.48 7.63
CA GLU A 49 4.95 14.17 8.76
C GLU A 49 3.47 13.80 8.89
N GLY A 50 2.76 13.57 7.78
CA GLY A 50 1.34 13.22 7.77
C GLY A 50 0.97 11.96 8.56
N ILE A 51 1.93 11.06 8.80
CA ILE A 51 1.76 9.85 9.62
C ILE A 51 2.77 9.73 10.76
N ALA A 52 3.53 10.79 11.07
CA ALA A 52 4.56 10.74 12.12
C ALA A 52 3.98 10.51 13.53
N GLY A 53 2.70 10.87 13.75
CA GLY A 53 1.96 10.60 14.98
C GLY A 53 1.38 9.20 15.09
N ILE A 54 1.46 8.39 14.03
CA ILE A 54 0.90 7.03 13.96
C ILE A 54 2.05 6.03 14.01
N LYS A 55 1.94 5.02 14.87
CA LYS A 55 2.95 3.95 14.93
C LYS A 55 2.76 2.99 13.77
N ILE A 56 3.64 3.08 12.78
CA ILE A 56 3.65 2.17 11.64
C ILE A 56 4.36 0.87 12.00
N LYS A 57 3.76 -0.28 11.64
CA LYS A 57 4.35 -1.61 11.87
C LYS A 57 4.91 -2.26 10.62
N MET A 58 4.38 -1.89 9.45
CA MET A 58 4.75 -2.49 8.16
C MET A 58 4.60 -1.46 7.03
N ILE A 59 5.52 -1.54 6.08
CA ILE A 59 5.56 -0.71 4.88
C ILE A 59 5.64 -1.58 3.62
N SER A 60 5.11 -1.08 2.49
CA SER A 60 5.22 -1.69 1.18
C SER A 60 5.19 -0.62 0.08
N CYS A 61 5.95 -0.85 -1.00
CA CYS A 61 6.06 0.07 -2.13
C CYS A 61 5.74 -0.64 -3.44
N GLY A 62 4.88 -0.05 -4.25
CA GLY A 62 4.66 -0.43 -5.64
C GLY A 62 5.53 0.38 -6.59
N SER A 63 5.20 0.40 -7.88
CA SER A 63 5.98 1.19 -8.85
C SER A 63 5.93 2.68 -8.55
N TRP A 64 4.74 3.20 -8.20
CA TRP A 64 4.49 4.63 -7.98
C TRP A 64 3.51 4.90 -6.82
N HIS A 65 3.27 3.92 -5.96
CA HIS A 65 2.39 4.07 -4.80
C HIS A 65 2.96 3.35 -3.59
N CYS A 66 2.46 3.70 -2.41
CA CYS A 66 2.87 3.13 -1.14
C CYS A 66 1.66 2.66 -0.35
N LEU A 67 1.89 1.63 0.47
CA LEU A 67 0.96 1.16 1.49
C LEU A 67 1.68 0.99 2.82
N VAL A 68 1.02 1.37 3.90
CA VAL A 68 1.51 1.13 5.26
C VAL A 68 0.39 0.62 6.14
N ALA A 69 0.73 -0.23 7.11
CA ALA A 69 -0.17 -0.66 8.16
C ALA A 69 0.33 -0.14 9.51
N SER A 70 -0.58 0.39 10.32
CA SER A 70 -0.31 0.86 11.67
C SER A 70 -0.36 -0.27 12.69
N GLU A 71 0.17 -0.03 13.89
CA GLU A 71 -0.03 -0.88 15.05
C GLU A 71 -1.49 -0.96 15.50
N SER A 72 -2.35 0.01 15.14
CA SER A 72 -3.81 -0.03 15.41
C SER A 72 -4.61 -0.84 14.39
N GLY A 73 -3.96 -1.35 13.32
CA GLY A 73 -4.64 -2.10 12.26
C GLY A 73 -5.14 -1.25 11.11
N ASP A 74 -5.02 0.08 11.21
CA ASP A 74 -5.34 1.02 10.13
C ASP A 74 -4.35 0.90 8.97
N MET A 75 -4.82 1.23 7.77
CA MET A 75 -4.03 1.19 6.56
C MET A 75 -4.07 2.53 5.84
N TYR A 76 -2.91 3.01 5.41
CA TYR A 76 -2.78 4.26 4.66
C TYR A 76 -2.09 4.01 3.34
N SER A 77 -2.47 4.78 2.33
CA SER A 77 -1.86 4.74 1.00
C SER A 77 -1.69 6.13 0.41
N TRP A 78 -0.77 6.24 -0.53
CA TRP A 78 -0.49 7.46 -1.28
C TRP A 78 0.29 7.16 -2.56
N GLY A 79 0.39 8.18 -3.41
CA GLY A 79 1.09 8.15 -4.68
C GLY A 79 0.15 8.16 -5.88
N TRP A 80 0.51 7.42 -6.92
CA TRP A 80 -0.23 7.38 -8.17
C TRP A 80 -1.45 6.46 -8.11
N ASN A 81 -2.60 6.94 -8.61
CA ASN A 81 -3.90 6.28 -8.43
C ASN A 81 -4.72 6.07 -9.72
N ARG A 82 -4.13 6.15 -10.92
CA ARG A 82 -4.92 6.01 -12.17
C ARG A 82 -5.52 4.62 -12.40
N HIS A 83 -5.14 3.63 -11.62
CA HIS A 83 -5.74 2.30 -11.65
C HIS A 83 -6.35 1.92 -10.30
N SER A 84 -6.64 2.91 -9.47
CA SER A 84 -7.29 2.74 -8.17
C SER A 84 -6.51 1.87 -7.19
N GLN A 85 -5.18 1.78 -7.35
CA GLN A 85 -4.30 0.99 -6.48
C GLN A 85 -4.20 1.54 -5.04
N LEU A 86 -4.71 2.73 -4.78
CA LEU A 86 -4.71 3.31 -3.43
C LEU A 86 -5.85 2.80 -2.55
N GLY A 87 -6.92 2.23 -3.11
CA GLY A 87 -7.97 1.59 -2.28
C GLY A 87 -9.02 2.56 -1.73
N HIS A 88 -8.95 3.84 -2.07
CA HIS A 88 -9.91 4.88 -1.70
C HIS A 88 -10.39 5.64 -2.94
N SER A 89 -11.45 6.42 -2.78
CA SER A 89 -12.17 7.11 -3.86
C SER A 89 -11.26 7.75 -4.92
N PRO A 90 -11.51 7.52 -6.23
CA PRO A 90 -10.59 7.85 -7.32
C PRO A 90 -10.66 9.33 -7.74
N THR A 91 -11.05 10.24 -6.84
CA THR A 91 -11.23 11.67 -7.18
C THR A 91 -9.94 12.33 -7.65
N HIS A 92 -8.78 11.82 -7.22
CA HIS A 92 -7.47 12.31 -7.62
C HIS A 92 -6.58 11.20 -8.19
N SER A 93 -5.96 11.49 -9.34
CA SER A 93 -5.03 10.58 -10.00
C SER A 93 -3.66 10.50 -9.33
N ILE A 94 -3.34 11.46 -8.46
CA ILE A 94 -2.14 11.54 -7.64
C ILE A 94 -2.59 12.02 -6.26
N VAL A 95 -2.12 11.34 -5.22
CA VAL A 95 -2.39 11.67 -3.82
C VAL A 95 -1.04 11.78 -3.11
N PRO A 96 -0.51 12.99 -2.87
CA PRO A 96 0.83 13.18 -2.36
C PRO A 96 0.94 13.04 -0.83
N ASP A 97 -0.19 12.90 -0.14
CA ASP A 97 -0.28 12.75 1.31
C ASP A 97 -0.81 11.35 1.68
N PRO A 98 -0.26 10.69 2.72
CA PRO A 98 -0.84 9.47 3.25
C PRO A 98 -2.31 9.66 3.60
N THR A 99 -3.17 8.85 2.97
CA THR A 99 -4.62 8.90 3.14
C THR A 99 -5.10 7.58 3.72
N LEU A 100 -6.01 7.66 4.69
CA LEU A 100 -6.64 6.49 5.31
C LEU A 100 -7.49 5.74 4.28
N ILE A 101 -7.39 4.42 4.28
CA ILE A 101 -8.29 3.55 3.52
C ILE A 101 -9.45 3.15 4.43
N GLU A 102 -10.59 3.83 4.28
CA GLU A 102 -11.77 3.64 5.14
C GLU A 102 -12.72 2.53 4.66
N GLU A 103 -12.67 2.18 3.36
CA GLU A 103 -13.63 1.27 2.73
C GLU A 103 -12.99 -0.07 2.33
N GLY A 104 -13.79 -1.15 2.32
CA GLY A 104 -13.45 -2.43 1.69
C GLY A 104 -12.83 -3.48 2.61
N VAL A 105 -11.87 -3.08 3.44
CA VAL A 105 -11.41 -3.92 4.55
C VAL A 105 -12.36 -3.61 5.71
N GLY A 106 -13.27 -4.54 6.03
CA GLY A 106 -14.42 -4.26 6.93
C GLY A 106 -14.01 -3.56 8.23
N GLU A 107 -14.88 -2.70 8.77
CA GLU A 107 -14.59 -1.77 9.88
C GLU A 107 -13.96 -2.43 11.14
N ASP A 108 -14.18 -3.75 11.33
CA ASP A 108 -13.64 -4.54 12.44
C ASP A 108 -12.36 -5.34 12.10
N GLN A 109 -11.83 -5.20 10.89
CA GLN A 109 -10.74 -6.03 10.36
C GLN A 109 -9.37 -5.37 10.56
N TRP A 110 -8.60 -5.92 11.50
CA TRP A 110 -7.26 -5.47 11.81
C TRP A 110 -6.25 -5.89 10.73
N VAL A 111 -5.76 -4.97 9.89
CA VAL A 111 -4.75 -5.29 8.86
C VAL A 111 -3.44 -5.69 9.53
N VAL A 112 -2.87 -6.85 9.18
CA VAL A 112 -1.59 -7.36 9.71
C VAL A 112 -0.47 -7.40 8.68
N TYR A 113 -0.82 -7.44 7.39
CA TYR A 113 0.14 -7.50 6.29
C TYR A 113 -0.30 -6.59 5.15
N VAL A 114 0.64 -5.94 4.47
CA VAL A 114 0.42 -5.14 3.26
C VAL A 114 1.44 -5.50 2.19
N SER A 115 1.02 -5.47 0.94
CA SER A 115 1.84 -5.80 -0.21
C SER A 115 1.43 -4.96 -1.42
N CYS A 116 2.42 -4.47 -2.16
CA CYS A 116 2.23 -3.63 -3.34
C CYS A 116 2.89 -4.28 -4.54
N GLY A 117 2.14 -4.41 -5.63
CA GLY A 117 2.68 -4.73 -6.94
C GLY A 117 2.92 -3.46 -7.76
N SER A 118 3.10 -3.60 -9.08
CA SER A 118 3.33 -2.43 -9.93
C SER A 118 2.17 -1.43 -9.93
N ARG A 119 0.93 -1.96 -10.00
CA ARG A 119 -0.32 -1.20 -10.16
C ARG A 119 -1.48 -1.80 -9.38
N HIS A 120 -1.20 -2.69 -8.45
CA HIS A 120 -2.18 -3.38 -7.62
C HIS A 120 -1.65 -3.50 -6.20
N SER A 121 -2.54 -3.83 -5.29
CA SER A 121 -2.31 -3.79 -3.87
C SER A 121 -3.03 -4.94 -3.21
N ALA A 122 -2.48 -5.40 -2.09
CA ALA A 122 -3.07 -6.45 -1.28
C ALA A 122 -2.83 -6.20 0.20
N CYS A 123 -3.73 -6.73 1.02
CA CYS A 123 -3.54 -6.80 2.47
C CYS A 123 -4.10 -8.10 3.04
N ILE A 124 -3.59 -8.47 4.22
CA ILE A 124 -4.12 -9.58 5.03
C ILE A 124 -4.59 -9.02 6.36
N THR A 125 -5.76 -9.44 6.81
CA THR A 125 -6.33 -9.09 8.11
C THR A 125 -5.96 -10.12 9.17
N LYS A 126 -6.12 -9.78 10.45
CA LYS A 126 -5.86 -10.69 11.58
C LYS A 126 -6.71 -11.96 11.51
N GLU A 127 -7.92 -11.85 10.98
CA GLU A 127 -8.81 -12.98 10.69
C GLU A 127 -8.42 -13.75 9.42
N LYS A 128 -7.23 -13.47 8.88
CA LYS A 128 -6.62 -14.09 7.70
C LYS A 128 -7.41 -13.90 6.41
N GLY A 129 -8.28 -12.90 6.35
CA GLY A 129 -8.91 -12.46 5.12
C GLY A 129 -7.87 -11.79 4.23
N CYS A 130 -7.75 -12.22 2.98
CA CYS A 130 -6.89 -11.60 1.99
C CYS A 130 -7.73 -10.68 1.10
N TYR A 131 -7.30 -9.42 0.95
CA TYR A 131 -7.99 -8.43 0.14
C TYR A 131 -7.05 -7.92 -0.94
N VAL A 132 -7.58 -7.70 -2.14
CA VAL A 132 -6.81 -7.19 -3.29
C VAL A 132 -7.58 -6.10 -4.03
N TRP A 133 -6.87 -5.12 -4.59
CA TRP A 133 -7.44 -4.02 -5.37
C TRP A 133 -6.42 -3.41 -6.34
N GLY A 134 -6.87 -2.47 -7.17
CA GLY A 134 -6.08 -1.82 -8.19
C GLY A 134 -6.30 -2.41 -9.58
N TRP A 135 -5.27 -2.35 -10.44
CA TRP A 135 -5.33 -2.81 -11.82
C TRP A 135 -5.54 -4.33 -11.90
N ASN A 136 -6.32 -4.80 -12.88
CA ASN A 136 -6.63 -6.22 -13.10
C ASN A 136 -6.51 -6.68 -14.57
N GLY A 137 -5.86 -5.90 -15.45
CA GLY A 137 -5.85 -6.23 -16.88
C GLY A 137 -5.08 -7.51 -17.27
N TYR A 138 -4.34 -8.15 -16.37
CA TYR A 138 -3.75 -9.49 -16.55
C TYR A 138 -4.35 -10.55 -15.60
N GLY A 139 -5.45 -10.25 -14.91
CA GLY A 139 -6.06 -11.18 -13.95
C GLY A 139 -5.31 -11.29 -12.62
N GLN A 140 -4.42 -10.35 -12.29
CA GLN A 140 -3.62 -10.36 -11.06
C GLN A 140 -4.44 -10.22 -9.76
N LEU A 141 -5.71 -9.79 -9.85
CA LEU A 141 -6.62 -9.84 -8.70
C LEU A 141 -7.31 -11.20 -8.57
N ALA A 142 -6.96 -12.18 -9.41
CA ALA A 142 -7.52 -13.53 -9.46
C ALA A 142 -9.06 -13.55 -9.59
N GLN A 143 -9.59 -12.60 -10.35
CA GLN A 143 -11.02 -12.47 -10.63
C GLN A 143 -11.39 -13.05 -12.01
N PRO A 144 -12.63 -13.55 -12.17
CA PRO A 144 -13.13 -14.00 -13.47
C PRO A 144 -13.13 -12.85 -14.49
N SER A 145 -12.91 -13.19 -15.77
CA SER A 145 -12.65 -12.25 -16.88
C SER A 145 -13.76 -11.22 -17.18
N SER A 146 -14.93 -11.34 -16.55
CA SER A 146 -16.04 -10.39 -16.65
C SER A 146 -15.98 -9.24 -15.63
N SER A 147 -14.93 -9.19 -14.81
CA SER A 147 -14.76 -8.20 -13.73
C SER A 147 -14.14 -6.90 -14.27
N LEU A 148 -14.34 -5.78 -13.57
CA LEU A 148 -13.81 -4.47 -13.97
C LEU A 148 -12.28 -4.52 -14.18
N ILE A 149 -11.78 -3.71 -15.11
CA ILE A 149 -10.33 -3.57 -15.41
C ILE A 149 -9.53 -3.05 -14.20
N SER A 150 -10.22 -2.45 -13.23
CA SER A 150 -9.66 -2.01 -11.95
C SER A 150 -10.71 -2.08 -10.84
N ASN A 151 -10.31 -2.55 -9.65
CA ASN A 151 -11.13 -2.45 -8.44
C ASN A 151 -10.66 -1.28 -7.58
N VAL A 152 -11.62 -0.42 -7.22
CA VAL A 152 -11.35 0.78 -6.43
C VAL A 152 -11.14 0.48 -4.96
N ILE A 153 -11.89 -0.48 -4.46
CA ILE A 153 -12.00 -0.79 -3.04
C ILE A 153 -11.39 -2.18 -2.81
N PRO A 154 -10.64 -2.40 -1.70
CA PRO A 154 -10.18 -3.72 -1.29
C PRO A 154 -11.30 -4.75 -1.32
N MET A 155 -11.10 -5.86 -2.05
CA MET A 155 -12.08 -6.93 -2.16
C MET A 155 -11.53 -8.25 -1.62
N LEU A 156 -12.33 -8.98 -0.85
CA LEU A 156 -12.00 -10.30 -0.34
C LEU A 156 -11.70 -11.27 -1.48
N LEU A 157 -10.49 -11.80 -1.52
CA LEU A 157 -10.00 -12.78 -2.48
C LEU A 157 -10.20 -14.22 -1.98
N ALA A 158 -9.90 -14.46 -0.70
CA ALA A 158 -10.00 -15.79 -0.10
C ALA A 158 -10.52 -15.68 1.34
N SER A 159 -11.51 -16.52 1.65
CA SER A 159 -12.03 -16.72 3.01
C SER A 159 -11.32 -17.84 3.78
N TYR A 160 -10.36 -18.51 3.15
CA TYR A 160 -9.48 -19.48 3.82
C TYR A 160 -8.25 -18.77 4.41
N PRO A 161 -7.64 -19.32 5.48
CA PRO A 161 -6.44 -18.77 6.11
C PRO A 161 -5.31 -18.43 5.12
N VAL A 162 -5.13 -17.15 4.79
CA VAL A 162 -3.95 -16.68 4.06
C VAL A 162 -2.91 -16.18 5.06
N HIS A 163 -1.69 -16.68 4.93
CA HIS A 163 -0.58 -16.31 5.82
C HIS A 163 0.35 -15.27 5.19
N HIS A 164 0.52 -15.30 3.86
CA HIS A 164 1.35 -14.34 3.13
C HIS A 164 0.75 -13.99 1.76
N VAL A 165 0.94 -12.75 1.34
CA VAL A 165 0.59 -12.27 -0.01
C VAL A 165 1.74 -11.43 -0.54
N GLU A 166 2.22 -11.77 -1.74
CA GLU A 166 3.30 -11.05 -2.42
C GLU A 166 2.82 -10.57 -3.77
N CYS A 167 2.87 -9.26 -3.98
CA CYS A 167 2.46 -8.62 -5.22
C CYS A 167 3.72 -8.29 -6.02
N THR A 168 3.94 -8.99 -7.11
CA THR A 168 5.05 -8.73 -8.02
C THR A 168 4.66 -7.69 -9.07
N HIS A 169 5.57 -7.41 -10.01
CA HIS A 169 5.31 -6.45 -11.09
C HIS A 169 4.04 -6.76 -11.91
N TRP A 170 3.69 -8.04 -12.09
CA TRP A 170 2.59 -8.46 -12.97
C TRP A 170 1.64 -9.50 -12.38
N SER A 171 1.93 -10.02 -11.19
CA SER A 171 1.13 -11.07 -10.54
C SER A 171 1.03 -10.86 -9.04
N ALA A 172 -0.03 -11.40 -8.43
CA ALA A 172 -0.08 -11.62 -6.99
C ALA A 172 0.11 -13.11 -6.71
N ILE A 173 0.94 -13.45 -5.74
CA ILE A 173 1.11 -14.80 -5.20
C ILE A 173 0.50 -14.79 -3.80
N VAL A 174 -0.47 -15.66 -3.58
CA VAL A 174 -1.07 -15.90 -2.27
C VAL A 174 -0.49 -17.22 -1.76
N LEU A 175 0.17 -17.17 -0.60
CA LEU A 175 0.69 -18.35 0.08
C LEU A 175 -0.19 -18.63 1.30
N SER A 176 -0.89 -19.77 1.26
CA SER A 176 -1.67 -20.35 2.35
C SER A 176 -0.81 -21.20 3.26
#